data_AF-A0A7K2Y4W6-F1
#
_entry.id   AF-A0A7K2Y4W6-F1
#
_cell.length_a   1.000
_cell.length_b   1.000
_cell.length_c   1.000
_cell.angle_alpha   90.00
_cell.angle_beta   90.00
_cell.angle_gamma   90.00
#
_symmetry.space_group_name_H-M   'P 1'
#
loop_
_entity.id
_entity.type
_entity.pdbx_description
1 polymer ?
#
loop_
_entity_poly.entity_id
_entity_poly.type
_entity_poly.pdbx_seq_one_letter_code
_entity_poly.pdbx_strand_id
1 'polypeptide(L)'
;MAGRGPQPKDPSRRARGNKDPVPQTLLRFEQAEPPDLPTLQVMKDGELVEHKWPQRTLDWWEMWKASPQAEHFSSTDWDFLMDTAVVHARLWSGEMSAAGELRLRVAKFGATPEDRARLRMQFAQADEADSKRPVASPARQRYADLKVLPGGGDAVEGA
;
A
#
# COMPACT_ATOMS: atom_id res chain seq x y z
N MET A 1 43.51 -1.20 -3.14
CA MET A 1 43.19 0.03 -2.39
C MET A 1 41.89 0.62 -2.94
N ALA A 2 40.74 0.35 -2.31
CA ALA A 2 39.44 0.85 -2.79
C ALA A 2 39.12 2.18 -2.10
N GLY A 3 38.94 3.23 -2.92
CA GLY A 3 38.68 4.59 -2.46
C GLY A 3 37.33 4.72 -1.75
N ARG A 4 37.35 5.32 -0.56
CA ARG A 4 36.15 5.88 0.06
C ARG A 4 35.61 6.97 -0.86
N GLY A 5 34.41 6.77 -1.40
CA GLY A 5 33.69 7.81 -2.12
C GLY A 5 33.47 9.06 -1.24
N PRO A 6 33.12 10.21 -1.85
CA PRO A 6 32.94 11.46 -1.13
C PRO A 6 32.00 11.32 0.07
N GLN A 7 32.38 11.93 1.19
CA GLN A 7 31.59 11.89 2.42
C GLN A 7 30.16 12.43 2.14
N PRO A 8 29.11 11.76 2.64
CA PRO A 8 27.73 12.24 2.47
C PRO A 8 27.61 13.70 2.89
N LYS A 9 27.00 14.51 2.02
CA LYS A 9 26.85 15.95 2.23
C LYS A 9 26.16 16.22 3.57
N ASP A 10 26.71 17.19 4.30
CA ASP A 10 26.19 17.68 5.57
C ASP A 10 24.65 17.85 5.48
N PRO A 11 23.88 17.28 6.42
CA PRO A 11 22.42 17.38 6.43
C PRO A 11 21.90 18.82 6.25
N SER A 12 22.61 19.82 6.80
CA SER A 12 22.27 21.24 6.69
C SER A 12 22.46 21.84 5.29
N ARG A 13 23.22 21.17 4.40
CA ARG A 13 23.56 21.62 3.04
C ARG A 13 22.85 20.83 1.94
N ARG A 14 21.86 20.02 2.29
CA ARG A 14 21.03 19.25 1.34
C ARG A 14 20.01 20.18 0.68
N ALA A 15 19.98 20.17 -0.66
CA ALA A 15 19.14 21.06 -1.46
C ALA A 15 17.63 20.83 -1.27
N ARG A 16 17.25 19.61 -0.86
CA ARG A 16 15.91 19.32 -0.33
C ARG A 16 16.04 18.99 1.15
N GLY A 17 16.15 20.03 1.98
CA GLY A 17 15.61 19.92 3.32
C GLY A 17 14.12 19.66 3.15
N ASN A 18 13.59 18.62 3.79
CA ASN A 18 12.16 18.42 3.92
C ASN A 18 11.64 19.61 4.75
N LYS A 19 11.47 20.75 4.08
CA LYS A 19 11.16 22.04 4.67
C LYS A 19 9.69 22.00 5.05
N ASP A 20 9.50 22.07 6.36
CA ASP A 20 8.28 22.30 7.10
C ASP A 20 7.18 21.24 6.91
N PRO A 21 6.73 20.57 7.98
CA PRO A 21 5.53 19.75 7.90
C PRO A 21 4.39 20.69 7.49
N VAL A 22 3.90 20.50 6.26
CA VAL A 22 2.68 21.15 5.79
C VAL A 22 1.62 20.93 6.89
N PRO A 23 0.95 21.98 7.39
CA PRO A 23 -0.04 21.83 8.44
C PRO A 23 -1.07 20.80 7.98
N GLN A 24 -1.16 19.69 8.71
CA GLN A 24 -2.07 18.62 8.38
C GLN A 24 -3.48 18.99 8.85
N THR A 25 -4.44 18.93 7.94
CA THR A 25 -5.85 18.99 8.32
C THR A 25 -6.21 17.69 9.01
N LEU A 26 -6.48 17.76 10.31
CA LEU A 26 -6.97 16.63 11.09
C LEU A 26 -8.47 16.48 10.83
N LEU A 27 -8.83 15.47 10.04
CA LEU A 27 -10.23 15.07 9.86
C LEU A 27 -10.63 14.13 11.00
N ARG A 28 -11.86 14.28 11.50
CA ARG A 28 -12.44 13.32 12.43
C ARG A 28 -12.75 12.04 11.66
N PHE A 29 -12.31 10.91 12.18
CA PHE A 29 -12.71 9.62 11.65
C PHE A 29 -14.17 9.32 12.00
N GLU A 30 -14.94 8.93 11.00
CA GLU A 30 -16.30 8.41 11.10
C GLU A 30 -16.32 7.06 10.39
N GLN A 31 -16.60 6.00 11.15
CA GLN A 31 -16.88 4.71 10.56
C GLN A 31 -18.31 4.73 10.02
N ALA A 32 -18.47 4.36 8.75
CA ALA A 32 -19.78 4.26 8.12
C ALA A 32 -20.17 2.80 7.90
N GLU A 33 -21.44 2.49 8.12
CA GLU A 33 -22.02 1.19 7.81
C GLU A 33 -21.99 0.94 6.29
N PRO A 34 -21.70 -0.30 5.85
CA PRO A 34 -21.69 -0.62 4.44
C PRO A 34 -23.09 -0.50 3.83
N PRO A 35 -23.28 0.25 2.73
CA PRO A 35 -24.56 0.35 2.09
C PRO A 35 -24.89 -0.92 1.28
N ASP A 36 -26.18 -1.16 1.06
CA ASP A 36 -26.62 -2.08 0.03
C ASP A 36 -26.39 -1.47 -1.35
N LEU A 37 -26.12 -2.32 -2.34
CA LEU A 37 -26.01 -1.85 -3.72
C LEU A 37 -27.37 -1.33 -4.19
N PRO A 38 -27.45 -0.11 -4.73
CA PRO A 38 -28.70 0.45 -5.22
C PRO A 38 -29.15 -0.30 -6.47
N THR A 39 -30.42 -0.13 -6.83
CA THR A 39 -30.91 -0.53 -8.14
C THR A 39 -30.12 0.22 -9.22
N LEU A 40 -29.39 -0.53 -10.05
CA LEU A 40 -28.62 0.03 -11.14
C LEU A 40 -29.57 0.39 -12.28
N GLN A 41 -29.57 1.64 -12.70
CA GLN A 41 -30.35 2.10 -13.85
C GLN A 41 -29.39 2.52 -14.96
N VAL A 42 -29.67 2.12 -16.19
CA VAL A 42 -28.87 2.44 -17.35
C VAL A 42 -29.75 3.05 -18.43
N MET A 43 -29.27 4.11 -19.04
CA MET A 43 -29.92 4.71 -20.20
C MET A 43 -29.83 3.76 -21.39
N LYS A 44 -30.97 3.28 -21.87
CA LYS A 44 -31.09 2.47 -23.09
C LYS A 44 -32.16 3.09 -23.98
N ASP A 45 -31.76 3.45 -25.20
CA ASP A 45 -32.67 4.04 -26.21
C ASP A 45 -33.43 5.29 -25.72
N GLY A 46 -32.83 6.07 -24.82
CA GLY A 46 -33.42 7.29 -24.26
C GLY A 46 -34.28 7.09 -23.01
N GLU A 47 -34.42 5.86 -22.53
CA GLU A 47 -35.16 5.52 -21.31
C GLU A 47 -34.23 4.97 -20.21
N LEU A 48 -34.52 5.28 -18.94
CA LEU A 48 -33.86 4.65 -17.80
C LEU A 48 -34.47 3.27 -17.57
N VAL A 49 -33.69 2.24 -17.86
CA VAL A 49 -34.09 0.84 -17.64
C VAL A 49 -33.29 0.27 -16.48
N GLU A 50 -33.97 -0.48 -15.62
CA GLU A 50 -33.31 -1.24 -14.57
C GLU A 50 -32.37 -2.30 -15.16
N HIS A 51 -31.11 -2.23 -14.75
CA HIS A 51 -30.08 -3.18 -15.11
C HIS A 51 -29.79 -4.09 -13.93
N LYS A 52 -29.89 -5.39 -14.16
CA LYS A 52 -29.57 -6.39 -13.13
C LYS A 52 -28.07 -6.43 -12.89
N TRP A 53 -27.66 -6.32 -11.62
CA TRP A 53 -26.28 -6.55 -11.23
C TRP A 53 -25.81 -7.98 -11.61
N PRO A 54 -24.63 -8.14 -12.22
CA PRO A 54 -24.02 -9.45 -12.38
C PRO A 54 -23.81 -10.12 -11.02
N GLN A 55 -24.12 -11.42 -10.90
CA GLN A 55 -23.96 -12.16 -9.63
C GLN A 55 -22.55 -12.01 -9.06
N ARG A 56 -21.55 -12.06 -9.95
CA ARG A 56 -20.15 -11.89 -9.56
C ARG A 56 -19.83 -10.53 -8.94
N THR A 57 -20.56 -9.48 -9.30
CA THR A 57 -20.42 -8.15 -8.68
C THR A 57 -21.05 -8.11 -7.30
N LEU A 58 -22.19 -8.80 -7.10
CA LEU A 58 -22.79 -8.94 -5.77
C LEU A 58 -21.84 -9.68 -4.83
N ASP A 59 -21.29 -10.83 -5.26
CA ASP A 59 -20.32 -11.59 -4.46
C ASP A 59 -19.07 -10.76 -4.13
N TRP A 60 -18.61 -9.96 -5.10
CA TRP A 60 -17.48 -9.04 -4.93
C TRP A 60 -17.79 -7.92 -3.92
N TRP A 61 -19.00 -7.39 -3.92
CA TRP A 61 -19.45 -6.40 -2.95
C TRP A 61 -19.49 -6.98 -1.53
N GLU A 62 -20.06 -8.17 -1.35
CA GLU A 62 -20.08 -8.87 -0.06
C GLU A 62 -18.66 -9.14 0.46
N MET A 63 -17.74 -9.52 -0.41
CA MET A 63 -16.33 -9.71 -0.05
C MET A 63 -15.71 -8.41 0.50
N TRP A 64 -15.99 -7.25 -0.10
CA TRP A 64 -15.50 -5.98 0.42
C TRP A 64 -16.15 -5.59 1.74
N LYS A 65 -17.46 -5.80 1.90
CA LYS A 65 -18.15 -5.59 3.18
C LYS A 65 -17.56 -6.42 4.31
N ALA A 66 -17.16 -7.65 4.03
CA ALA A 66 -16.53 -8.56 4.98
C ALA A 66 -15.02 -8.34 5.15
N SER A 67 -14.42 -7.41 4.41
CA SER A 67 -12.96 -7.23 4.40
C SER A 67 -12.49 -6.45 5.63
N PRO A 68 -11.28 -6.74 6.17
CA PRO A 68 -10.73 -5.96 7.29
C PRO A 68 -10.57 -4.47 6.97
N GLN A 69 -10.42 -4.11 5.69
CA GLN A 69 -10.33 -2.70 5.30
C GLN A 69 -11.64 -1.93 5.58
N ALA A 70 -12.79 -2.61 5.52
CA ALA A 70 -14.10 -2.00 5.72
C ALA A 70 -14.28 -1.41 7.13
N GLU A 71 -13.56 -1.91 8.14
CA GLU A 71 -13.54 -1.35 9.50
C GLU A 71 -13.08 0.11 9.54
N HIS A 72 -12.36 0.55 8.50
CA HIS A 72 -11.81 1.89 8.38
C HIS A 72 -12.47 2.73 7.27
N PHE A 73 -13.59 2.27 6.70
CA PHE A 73 -14.27 3.02 5.64
C PHE A 73 -15.20 4.08 6.21
N SER A 74 -15.06 5.28 5.66
CA SER A 74 -16.01 6.38 5.82
C SER A 74 -17.09 6.33 4.74
N SER A 75 -18.09 7.19 4.85
CA SER A 75 -19.16 7.31 3.85
C SER A 75 -18.63 7.59 2.45
N THR A 76 -17.57 8.40 2.32
CA THR A 76 -16.94 8.70 1.03
C THR A 76 -16.19 7.51 0.43
N ASP A 77 -15.66 6.63 1.28
CA ASP A 77 -14.98 5.41 0.82
C ASP A 77 -16.01 4.42 0.25
N TRP A 78 -17.13 4.25 0.94
CA TRP A 78 -18.25 3.43 0.46
C TRP A 78 -18.84 3.96 -0.84
N ASP A 79 -19.05 5.26 -0.95
CA ASP A 79 -19.57 5.90 -2.16
C ASP A 79 -18.64 5.66 -3.36
N PHE A 80 -17.32 5.86 -3.16
CA PHE A 80 -16.35 5.58 -4.21
C PHE A 80 -16.27 4.09 -4.57
N LEU A 81 -16.41 3.20 -3.59
CA LEU A 81 -16.43 1.76 -3.84
C LEU A 81 -17.71 1.33 -4.58
N MET A 82 -18.84 1.99 -4.33
CA MET A 82 -20.10 1.77 -5.04
C MET A 82 -19.97 2.14 -6.52
N ASP A 83 -19.38 3.28 -6.84
CA ASP A 83 -19.02 3.62 -8.23
C ASP A 83 -18.07 2.58 -8.84
N THR A 84 -17.16 2.03 -8.02
CA THR A 84 -16.25 0.96 -8.46
C THR A 84 -17.00 -0.34 -8.76
N ALA A 85 -18.10 -0.64 -8.05
CA ALA A 85 -18.97 -1.77 -8.35
C ALA A 85 -19.59 -1.65 -9.74
N VAL A 86 -19.96 -0.44 -10.18
CA VAL A 86 -20.46 -0.19 -11.54
C VAL A 86 -19.39 -0.56 -12.58
N VAL A 87 -18.14 -0.14 -12.37
CA VAL A 87 -17.02 -0.48 -13.26
C VAL A 87 -16.77 -2.00 -13.27
N HIS A 88 -16.84 -2.64 -12.11
CA HIS A 88 -16.73 -4.10 -11.99
C HIS A 88 -17.86 -4.80 -12.76
N ALA A 89 -19.10 -4.34 -12.64
CA ALA A 89 -20.24 -4.87 -13.38
C ALA A 89 -20.05 -4.74 -14.90
N ARG A 90 -19.57 -3.60 -15.41
CA ARG A 90 -19.26 -3.42 -16.83
C ARG A 90 -18.26 -4.46 -17.33
N LEU A 91 -17.18 -4.69 -16.58
CA LEU A 91 -16.19 -5.72 -16.91
C LEU A 91 -16.81 -7.12 -16.99
N TRP A 92 -17.61 -7.51 -15.99
CA TRP A 92 -18.25 -8.82 -15.94
C TRP A 92 -19.43 -8.99 -16.91
N SER A 93 -19.95 -7.87 -17.42
CA SER A 93 -20.90 -7.84 -18.54
C SER A 93 -20.22 -7.89 -19.92
N GLY A 94 -18.88 -8.01 -19.97
CA GLY A 94 -18.10 -8.22 -21.19
C GLY A 94 -17.34 -6.99 -21.70
N GLU A 95 -17.45 -5.83 -21.04
CA GLU A 95 -16.73 -4.62 -21.43
C GLU A 95 -15.28 -4.64 -20.91
N MET A 96 -14.39 -5.30 -21.64
CA MET A 96 -13.00 -5.52 -21.22
C MET A 96 -12.18 -4.24 -21.03
N SER A 97 -12.57 -3.12 -21.68
CA SER A 97 -11.95 -1.81 -21.49
C SER A 97 -12.08 -1.29 -20.05
N ALA A 98 -13.08 -1.76 -19.29
CA ALA A 98 -13.28 -1.37 -17.88
C ALA A 98 -12.19 -1.92 -16.94
N ALA A 99 -11.42 -2.94 -17.36
CA ALA A 99 -10.43 -3.60 -16.51
C ALA A 99 -9.33 -2.65 -16.00
N GLY A 100 -8.87 -1.72 -16.85
CA GLY A 100 -7.83 -0.76 -16.50
C GLY A 100 -8.27 0.19 -15.38
N GLU A 101 -9.48 0.74 -15.52
CA GLU A 101 -10.08 1.63 -14.53
C GLU A 101 -10.39 0.90 -13.23
N LEU A 102 -10.98 -0.30 -13.32
CA LEU A 102 -11.25 -1.15 -12.16
C LEU A 102 -9.99 -1.37 -11.34
N ARG A 103 -8.89 -1.75 -11.98
CA ARG A 103 -7.60 -1.98 -11.33
C ARG A 103 -7.11 -0.74 -10.58
N LEU A 104 -7.22 0.45 -11.17
CA LEU A 104 -6.76 1.70 -10.54
C LEU A 104 -7.62 2.08 -9.33
N ARG A 105 -8.94 1.83 -9.39
CA ARG A 105 -9.87 2.11 -8.31
C ARG A 105 -9.67 1.18 -7.11
N VAL A 106 -9.67 -0.14 -7.34
CA VAL A 106 -9.53 -1.12 -6.25
C VAL A 106 -8.15 -1.06 -5.58
N ALA A 107 -7.13 -0.61 -6.31
CA ALA A 107 -5.80 -0.39 -5.77
C ALA A 107 -5.73 0.71 -4.69
N LYS A 108 -6.69 1.64 -4.66
CA LYS A 108 -6.80 2.66 -3.60
C LYS A 108 -7.20 2.07 -2.24
N PHE A 109 -7.82 0.90 -2.26
CA PHE A 109 -8.31 0.20 -1.08
C PHE A 109 -7.46 -1.01 -0.66
N GLY A 110 -6.32 -1.23 -1.32
CA GLY A 110 -5.47 -2.37 -0.95
C GLY A 110 -6.02 -3.72 -1.42
N ALA A 111 -6.65 -3.77 -2.60
CA ALA A 111 -7.22 -5.01 -3.13
C ALA A 111 -6.18 -6.13 -3.29
N THR A 112 -4.97 -5.80 -3.75
CA THR A 112 -3.88 -6.76 -3.91
C THR A 112 -2.85 -6.67 -2.78
N PRO A 113 -2.02 -7.71 -2.55
CA PRO A 113 -0.91 -7.63 -1.61
C PRO A 113 0.07 -6.50 -1.91
N GLU A 114 0.33 -6.23 -3.20
CA GLU A 114 1.16 -5.12 -3.65
C GLU A 114 0.54 -3.78 -3.24
N ASP A 115 -0.77 -3.62 -3.45
CA ASP A 115 -1.48 -2.40 -3.06
C ASP A 115 -1.46 -2.19 -1.55
N ARG A 116 -1.66 -3.25 -0.76
CA ARG A 116 -1.58 -3.18 0.71
C ARG A 116 -0.19 -2.79 1.18
N ALA A 117 0.86 -3.37 0.59
CA ALA A 117 2.24 -3.01 0.89
C ALA A 117 2.51 -1.54 0.54
N ARG A 118 2.04 -1.07 -0.62
CA ARG A 118 2.16 0.33 -1.06
C ARG A 118 1.43 1.30 -0.13
N LEU A 119 0.25 0.93 0.36
CA LEU A 119 -0.55 1.71 1.31
C LEU A 119 -0.07 1.54 2.76
N ARG A 120 0.92 0.67 3.01
CA ARG A 120 1.44 0.33 4.34
C ARG A 120 0.35 -0.20 5.28
N MET A 121 -0.58 -0.96 4.73
CA MET A 121 -1.59 -1.68 5.51
C MET A 121 -0.96 -2.92 6.13
N GLN A 122 -1.06 -3.06 7.45
CA GLN A 122 -0.59 -4.22 8.20
C GLN A 122 -1.78 -4.89 8.86
N PHE A 123 -1.76 -6.22 8.90
CA PHE A 123 -2.75 -6.99 9.67
C PHE A 123 -2.28 -7.04 11.12
N ALA A 124 -3.19 -6.85 12.09
CA ALA A 124 -2.84 -6.79 13.51
C ALA A 124 -2.00 -7.99 14.02
N GLN A 125 -2.23 -9.20 13.50
CA GLN A 125 -1.40 -10.37 13.83
C GLN A 125 0.05 -10.25 13.34
N ALA A 126 0.31 -9.53 12.24
CA ALA A 126 1.66 -9.28 11.74
C ALA A 126 2.38 -8.22 12.59
N ASP A 127 1.68 -7.21 13.09
CA ASP A 127 2.26 -6.17 13.95
C ASP A 127 2.69 -6.75 15.31
N GLU A 128 1.91 -7.66 15.89
CA GLU A 128 2.31 -8.36 17.11
C GLU A 128 3.54 -9.25 16.91
N ALA A 129 3.68 -9.89 15.75
CA ALA A 129 4.84 -10.73 15.44
C ALA A 129 6.11 -9.89 15.20
N ASP A 130 5.99 -8.74 14.51
CA ASP A 130 7.13 -7.89 14.19
C ASP A 130 7.57 -7.03 15.40
N SER A 131 6.63 -6.60 16.25
CA SER A 131 6.95 -5.95 17.53
C SER A 131 7.66 -6.88 18.52
N LYS A 132 7.40 -8.20 18.46
CA LYS A 132 8.13 -9.22 19.22
C LYS A 132 9.47 -9.60 18.58
N ARG A 133 9.76 -9.13 17.36
CA ARG A 133 11.02 -9.43 16.68
C ARG A 133 12.13 -8.58 17.31
N PRO A 134 13.21 -9.19 17.82
CA PRO A 134 14.29 -8.42 18.43
C PRO A 134 14.87 -7.46 17.39
N VAL A 135 14.95 -6.18 17.75
CA VAL A 135 15.49 -5.13 16.88
C VAL A 135 16.90 -5.55 16.48
N ALA A 136 17.10 -5.78 15.18
CA ALA A 136 18.38 -6.19 14.64
C ALA A 136 19.46 -5.16 15.03
N SER A 137 20.42 -5.55 15.87
CA SER A 137 21.48 -4.66 16.31
C SER A 137 22.19 -4.05 15.09
N PRO A 138 22.41 -2.73 15.09
CA PRO A 138 23.03 -2.03 13.96
C PRO A 138 24.36 -2.70 13.60
N ALA A 139 24.67 -2.78 12.31
CA ALA A 139 25.87 -3.47 11.81
C ALA A 139 27.16 -3.04 12.52
N ARG A 140 27.24 -1.78 12.98
CA ARG A 140 28.36 -1.27 13.79
C ARG A 140 28.57 -2.02 15.11
N GLN A 141 27.52 -2.45 15.79
CA GLN A 141 27.63 -3.28 17.01
C GLN A 141 28.05 -4.71 16.68
N ARG A 142 27.60 -5.26 15.55
CA ARG A 142 27.94 -6.64 15.13
C ARG A 142 29.42 -6.81 14.78
N TYR A 143 30.05 -5.76 14.27
CA TYR A 143 31.45 -5.78 13.84
C TYR A 143 32.39 -4.97 14.74
N ALA A 144 31.91 -4.50 15.91
CA ALA A 144 32.70 -3.66 16.81
C ALA A 144 33.94 -4.37 17.36
N ASP A 145 33.83 -5.69 17.61
CA ASP A 145 34.89 -6.48 18.26
C ASP A 145 35.79 -7.23 17.27
N LEU A 146 35.58 -7.05 15.96
CA LEU A 146 36.42 -7.67 14.94
C LEU A 146 37.74 -6.91 14.82
N LYS A 147 38.78 -7.47 15.43
CA LYS A 147 40.16 -7.00 15.26
C LYS A 147 40.77 -7.60 14.00
N VAL A 148 41.29 -6.74 13.12
CA VAL A 148 42.10 -7.14 11.97
C VAL A 148 43.44 -7.65 12.50
N LEU A 149 43.76 -8.92 12.25
CA LEU A 149 45.09 -9.45 12.51
C LEU A 149 46.07 -8.88 11.46
N PRO A 150 47.25 -8.39 11.87
CA PRO A 150 48.26 -7.96 10.92
C PRO A 150 48.67 -9.16 10.06
N GLY A 151 48.55 -8.99 8.74
CA GLY A 151 48.96 -10.01 7.78
C GLY A 151 50.45 -10.30 7.94
N GLY A 152 50.78 -11.58 8.10
CA GLY A 152 52.16 -12.06 8.12
C GLY A 152 52.81 -11.78 6.77
N GLY A 153 53.70 -10.79 6.75
CA GLY A 153 54.57 -10.49 5.64
C GLY A 153 55.88 -10.01 6.21
N ASP A 154 56.77 -10.96 6.50
CA ASP A 154 58.22 -10.84 6.33
C ASP A 154 58.86 -12.21 6.57
N ALA A 155 58.88 -13.00 5.50
CA ALA A 155 59.77 -14.13 5.34
C ALA A 155 60.20 -14.16 3.88
N VAL A 156 61.30 -13.46 3.57
CA VAL A 156 62.50 -13.94 2.84
C VAL A 156 63.28 -12.74 2.28
N GLU A 157 64.31 -12.30 3.00
CA GLU A 157 65.45 -11.61 2.39
C GLU A 157 66.61 -12.61 2.40
N GLY A 158 67.08 -12.98 1.21
CA GLY A 158 68.14 -13.97 1.02
C GLY A 158 69.53 -13.34 1.05
N ALA A 159 70.49 -14.08 1.61
CA ALA A 159 71.87 -14.24 1.16
C ALA A 159 72.51 -15.40 1.94
#